data_AF-A0A538RNA9-F1
#
_entry.id   AF-A0A538RNA9-F1
#
_cell.length_a   1.000
_cell.length_b   1.000
_cell.length_c   1.000
_cell.angle_alpha   90.00
_cell.angle_beta   90.00
_cell.angle_gamma   90.00
#
_symmetry.space_group_name_H-M   'P 1'
#
loop_
_entity.id
_entity.type
_entity.pdbx_description
1 polymer ?
#
loop_
_entity_poly.entity_id
_entity_poly.type
_entity_poly.pdbx_seq_one_letter_code
_entity_poly.pdbx_strand_id
1 'polypeptide(L)'
;MHVSVLVRLIVYMVIAGACWVPAAMSGTADNTGLETTVRALVRANSEKDLPTMSKLMAHDADITSYSIGGRKYVGWPDLERDIKEEFANVAALDLRISELKVWSKGDIGWYTMELDYGRIIDQGPDQQRAGLLLRETGVLERRNGQWVLLSWHESFRNAGGTMPVDDRTTAAVPRTVASSVGQPVVLDLSGEWDILEVEDDKHYKATLDKAGNGPYAQHGGRFVTTKYADRLWQGTWQQPGNDREGEFELLLSEDGTEAKGVWWYSRVGAQKNIPPREHGGTYLWKRLTPLPTVQ
;
A
#
# COMPACT_ATOMS: atom_id res chain seq x y z
N MET A 1 6.28 3.01 93.18
CA MET A 1 4.81 3.02 93.29
C MET A 1 4.23 2.28 92.09
N HIS A 2 3.50 1.21 92.39
CA HIS A 2 2.44 0.49 91.64
C HIS A 2 2.35 0.68 90.10
N VAL A 3 2.60 -0.37 89.30
CA VAL A 3 1.62 -1.35 88.74
C VAL A 3 0.72 -0.70 87.67
N SER A 4 0.41 -1.22 86.49
CA SER A 4 0.79 -2.37 85.63
C SER A 4 -0.21 -2.31 84.43
N VAL A 5 -0.09 -3.25 83.47
CA VAL A 5 -1.15 -3.71 82.53
C VAL A 5 -1.36 -2.84 81.28
N LEU A 6 -1.31 -3.29 80.02
CA LEU A 6 -1.08 -4.61 79.40
C LEU A 6 -1.01 -4.39 77.86
N VAL A 7 -0.16 -5.17 77.20
CA VAL A 7 -0.47 -5.91 75.95
C VAL A 7 -0.81 -5.11 74.68
N ARG A 8 0.14 -5.10 73.71
CA ARG A 8 0.10 -6.00 72.54
C ARG A 8 1.50 -6.16 71.91
N LEU A 9 1.86 -7.44 71.76
CA LEU A 9 2.89 -8.11 70.95
C LEU A 9 3.71 -7.25 69.95
N ILE A 10 5.05 -7.31 69.89
CA ILE A 10 5.93 -8.42 69.42
C ILE A 10 5.65 -8.80 67.96
N VAL A 11 6.55 -8.89 66.98
CA VAL A 11 8.01 -8.73 66.78
C VAL A 11 8.19 -8.79 65.24
N TYR A 12 9.29 -8.23 64.74
CA TYR A 12 10.11 -8.63 63.56
C TYR A 12 10.38 -7.46 62.59
N MET A 13 11.55 -6.80 62.67
CA MET A 13 12.86 -7.19 62.11
C MET A 13 12.91 -7.10 60.56
N VAL A 14 13.85 -6.25 60.10
CA VAL A 14 14.53 -6.27 58.79
C VAL A 14 13.64 -6.19 57.54
N ILE A 15 13.57 -5.00 56.93
CA ILE A 15 13.43 -4.90 55.47
C ILE A 15 14.61 -4.07 54.97
N ALA A 16 15.75 -4.76 54.81
CA ALA A 16 16.67 -4.47 53.72
C ALA A 16 15.91 -4.77 52.43
N GLY A 17 15.16 -3.78 51.94
CA GLY A 17 14.50 -3.82 50.65
C GLY A 17 15.58 -3.75 49.58
N ALA A 18 16.10 -4.92 49.20
CA ALA A 18 16.85 -5.10 47.98
C ALA A 18 16.01 -4.50 46.84
N CYS A 19 16.41 -3.34 46.33
CA CYS A 19 15.96 -2.85 45.04
C CYS A 19 16.50 -3.82 44.00
N TRP A 20 15.77 -4.91 43.77
CA TRP A 20 15.85 -5.66 42.53
C TRP A 20 15.37 -4.72 41.44
N VAL A 21 16.30 -3.95 40.88
CA VAL A 21 16.11 -3.39 39.55
C VAL A 21 16.13 -4.59 38.61
N PRO A 22 15.02 -4.93 37.93
CA PRO A 22 15.10 -5.97 36.91
C PRO A 22 16.12 -5.50 35.88
N ALA A 23 17.16 -6.30 35.67
CA ALA A 23 18.10 -6.06 34.60
C ALA A 23 17.32 -5.94 33.29
N ALA A 24 17.53 -4.84 32.56
CA ALA A 24 16.92 -4.58 31.25
C ALA A 24 17.42 -5.62 30.24
N MET A 25 16.83 -6.81 30.26
CA MET A 25 16.99 -7.86 29.25
C MET A 25 15.80 -7.83 28.29
N SER A 26 15.51 -6.67 27.70
CA SER A 26 14.28 -6.50 26.90
C SER A 26 14.48 -5.86 25.54
N GLY A 27 15.71 -5.53 25.11
CA GLY A 27 15.91 -4.94 23.78
C GLY A 27 15.88 -5.94 22.62
N THR A 28 16.58 -7.06 22.75
CA THR A 28 16.81 -8.02 21.65
C THR A 28 15.71 -9.07 21.54
N ALA A 29 15.28 -9.65 22.67
CA ALA A 29 14.20 -10.65 22.69
C ALA A 29 12.84 -10.06 22.27
N ASP A 30 12.57 -8.80 22.63
CA ASP A 30 11.33 -8.11 22.25
C ASP A 30 11.26 -7.84 20.75
N ASN A 31 12.40 -7.52 20.13
CA ASN A 31 12.50 -7.35 18.68
C ASN A 31 12.31 -8.67 17.93
N THR A 32 12.77 -9.81 18.47
CA THR A 32 12.53 -11.12 17.84
C THR A 32 11.03 -11.46 17.81
N GLY A 33 10.32 -11.23 18.92
CA GLY A 33 8.86 -11.44 18.96
C GLY A 33 8.12 -10.50 18.01
N LEU A 34 8.54 -9.23 17.95
CA LEU A 34 7.99 -8.22 17.04
C LEU A 34 8.18 -8.60 15.57
N GLU A 35 9.41 -8.95 15.17
CA GLU A 35 9.72 -9.41 13.81
C GLU A 35 8.94 -10.67 13.44
N THR A 36 8.82 -11.61 14.38
CA THR A 36 8.03 -12.84 14.18
C THR A 36 6.57 -12.51 13.88
N THR A 37 5.97 -11.57 14.61
CA THR A 37 4.59 -11.12 14.35
C THR A 37 4.45 -10.47 12.97
N VAL A 38 5.37 -9.59 12.58
CA VAL A 38 5.33 -8.95 11.24
C VAL A 38 5.43 -9.99 10.13
N ARG A 39 6.34 -10.96 10.25
CA ARG A 39 6.46 -12.05 9.26
C ARG A 39 5.23 -12.95 9.24
N ALA A 40 4.61 -13.19 10.40
CA ALA A 40 3.37 -13.96 10.49
C ALA A 40 2.19 -13.26 9.80
N LEU A 41 2.08 -11.93 9.89
CA LEU A 41 1.09 -11.14 9.16
C LEU A 41 1.26 -11.27 7.64
N VAL A 42 2.48 -11.09 7.13
CA VAL A 42 2.77 -11.23 5.69
C VAL A 42 2.47 -12.64 5.20
N ARG A 43 2.84 -13.65 6.00
CA ARG A 43 2.54 -15.06 5.69
C ARG A 43 1.04 -15.33 5.67
N ALA A 44 0.31 -14.87 6.68
CA ALA A 44 -1.15 -15.04 6.74
C ALA A 44 -1.84 -14.39 5.54
N ASN A 45 -1.35 -13.23 5.08
CA ASN A 45 -1.84 -12.60 3.86
C ASN A 45 -1.57 -13.47 2.61
N SER A 46 -0.33 -13.94 2.43
CA SER A 46 0.04 -14.83 1.32
C SER A 46 -0.76 -16.15 1.30
N GLU A 47 -1.08 -16.69 2.48
CA GLU A 47 -1.86 -17.93 2.66
C GLU A 47 -3.38 -17.69 2.66
N LYS A 48 -3.83 -16.43 2.49
CA LYS A 48 -5.24 -16.02 2.55
C LYS A 48 -5.93 -16.39 3.88
N ASP A 49 -5.17 -16.40 4.98
CA ASP A 49 -5.60 -16.75 6.34
C ASP A 49 -6.12 -15.52 7.09
N LEU A 50 -7.34 -15.12 6.77
CA LEU A 50 -8.03 -14.00 7.42
C LEU A 50 -8.16 -14.18 8.94
N PRO A 51 -8.49 -15.37 9.50
CA PRO A 51 -8.52 -15.56 10.96
C PRO A 51 -7.20 -15.21 11.64
N THR A 52 -6.06 -15.63 11.09
CA THR A 52 -4.75 -15.26 11.65
C THR A 52 -4.48 -13.77 11.52
N MET A 53 -4.80 -13.15 10.37
CA MET A 53 -4.66 -11.70 10.21
C MET A 53 -5.49 -10.94 11.24
N SER A 54 -6.76 -11.30 11.42
CA SER A 54 -7.67 -10.70 12.41
C SER A 54 -7.11 -10.78 13.83
N LYS A 55 -6.50 -11.91 14.20
CA LYS A 55 -5.89 -12.05 15.53
C LYS A 55 -4.67 -11.15 15.75
N LEU A 56 -3.93 -10.87 14.68
CA LEU A 56 -2.66 -10.12 14.73
C LEU A 56 -2.84 -8.62 14.46
N MET A 57 -4.05 -8.17 14.10
CA MET A 57 -4.36 -6.77 13.82
C MET A 57 -5.36 -6.23 14.86
N ALA A 58 -5.22 -4.96 15.20
CA ALA A 58 -6.09 -4.33 16.18
C ALA A 58 -7.44 -3.99 15.56
N HIS A 59 -8.48 -4.08 16.39
CA HIS A 59 -9.88 -3.87 15.99
C HIS A 59 -10.47 -2.58 16.58
N ASP A 60 -9.63 -1.67 17.09
CA ASP A 60 -10.10 -0.38 17.59
C ASP A 60 -10.73 0.43 16.45
N ALA A 61 -11.84 1.12 16.74
CA ALA A 61 -12.68 1.74 15.73
C ALA A 61 -12.07 3.01 15.09
N ASP A 62 -11.08 3.62 15.74
CA ASP A 62 -10.44 4.87 15.34
C ASP A 62 -9.06 4.67 14.69
N ILE A 63 -8.56 3.44 14.68
CA ILE A 63 -7.33 3.08 13.99
C ILE A 63 -7.44 3.43 12.51
N THR A 64 -6.39 4.06 11.99
CA THR A 64 -6.29 4.41 10.58
C THR A 64 -5.07 3.76 9.95
N SER A 65 -5.26 3.17 8.77
CA SER A 65 -4.16 2.65 7.93
C SER A 65 -4.31 3.12 6.50
N TYR A 66 -3.21 3.07 5.74
CA TYR A 66 -3.18 3.49 4.35
C TYR A 66 -2.53 2.41 3.48
N SER A 67 -3.12 2.17 2.31
CA SER A 67 -2.48 1.38 1.26
C SER A 67 -2.17 2.26 0.05
N ILE A 68 -1.58 1.65 -0.98
CA ILE A 68 -1.30 2.29 -2.26
C ILE A 68 -2.53 2.99 -2.84
N GLY A 69 -2.28 4.00 -3.67
CA GLY A 69 -3.36 4.82 -4.26
C GLY A 69 -4.01 5.79 -3.28
N GLY A 70 -3.55 5.87 -2.03
CA GLY A 70 -4.12 6.72 -0.99
C GLY A 70 -5.38 6.13 -0.35
N ARG A 71 -5.62 4.83 -0.54
CA ARG A 71 -6.74 4.13 0.09
C ARG A 71 -6.58 4.18 1.60
N LYS A 72 -7.63 4.60 2.29
CA LYS A 72 -7.68 4.74 3.75
C LYS A 72 -8.60 3.69 4.34
N TYR A 73 -8.15 3.06 5.41
CA TYR A 73 -8.94 2.15 6.23
C TYR A 73 -9.19 2.78 7.60
N VAL A 74 -10.44 2.77 8.07
CA VAL A 74 -10.80 3.21 9.42
C VAL A 74 -11.40 2.03 10.18
N GLY A 75 -10.63 1.50 11.13
CA GLY A 75 -10.97 0.31 11.89
C GLY A 75 -10.96 -0.98 11.07
N TRP A 76 -11.24 -2.08 11.77
CA TRP A 76 -11.21 -3.43 11.20
C TRP A 76 -12.24 -3.69 10.09
N PRO A 77 -13.51 -3.23 10.16
CA PRO A 77 -14.52 -3.59 9.16
C PRO A 77 -14.17 -3.14 7.73
N ASP A 78 -13.58 -1.96 7.56
CA ASP A 78 -13.16 -1.45 6.26
C ASP A 78 -12.04 -2.30 5.66
N LEU A 79 -11.06 -2.62 6.49
CA LEU A 79 -9.94 -3.46 6.09
C LEU A 79 -10.38 -4.89 5.78
N GLU A 80 -11.19 -5.49 6.64
CA GLU A 80 -11.65 -6.88 6.51
C GLU A 80 -12.40 -7.09 5.19
N ARG A 81 -13.26 -6.14 4.82
CA ARG A 81 -14.00 -6.17 3.56
C ARG A 81 -13.05 -6.25 2.37
N ASP A 82 -12.06 -5.38 2.31
CA ASP A 82 -11.11 -5.31 1.20
C ASP A 82 -10.17 -6.54 1.15
N ILE A 83 -9.75 -7.07 2.31
CA ILE A 83 -8.98 -8.33 2.37
C ILE A 83 -9.80 -9.48 1.80
N LYS A 84 -11.09 -9.58 2.16
CA LYS A 84 -11.98 -10.62 1.64
C LYS A 84 -12.18 -10.51 0.14
N GLU A 85 -12.32 -9.29 -0.36
CA GLU A 85 -12.47 -9.03 -1.79
C GLU A 85 -11.19 -9.42 -2.56
N GLU A 86 -10.02 -8.98 -2.11
CA GLU A 86 -8.74 -9.38 -2.68
C GLU A 86 -8.59 -10.91 -2.68
N PHE A 87 -8.93 -11.56 -1.56
CA PHE A 87 -8.86 -13.01 -1.46
C PHE A 87 -9.85 -13.72 -2.39
N ALA A 88 -11.01 -13.13 -2.69
CA ALA A 88 -11.96 -13.71 -3.63
C ALA A 88 -11.46 -13.63 -5.08
N ASN A 89 -10.70 -12.58 -5.41
CA ASN A 89 -10.34 -12.22 -6.80
C ASN A 89 -8.98 -12.77 -7.26
N VAL A 90 -8.23 -13.45 -6.40
CA VAL A 90 -6.93 -14.05 -6.75
C VAL A 90 -6.90 -15.55 -6.46
N ALA A 91 -6.36 -16.32 -7.39
CA ALA A 91 -6.07 -17.74 -7.18
C ALA A 91 -5.01 -17.94 -6.08
N ALA A 92 -3.98 -17.08 -6.04
CA ALA A 92 -2.95 -17.10 -4.99
C ALA A 92 -2.27 -15.74 -4.83
N LEU A 93 -1.69 -15.54 -3.64
CA LEU A 93 -0.85 -14.41 -3.28
C LEU A 93 0.56 -14.92 -2.97
N ASP A 94 1.58 -14.26 -3.53
CA ASP A 94 3.00 -14.56 -3.31
C ASP A 94 3.69 -13.30 -2.80
N LEU A 95 3.76 -13.16 -1.47
CA LEU A 95 4.36 -12.00 -0.81
C LEU A 95 5.77 -12.35 -0.34
N ARG A 96 6.75 -11.58 -0.80
CA ARG A 96 8.16 -11.81 -0.49
C ARG A 96 8.79 -10.60 0.16
N ILE A 97 9.17 -10.75 1.43
CA ILE A 97 9.92 -9.71 2.15
C ILE A 97 11.36 -9.70 1.64
N SER A 98 11.78 -8.56 1.09
CA SER A 98 13.14 -8.33 0.62
C SER A 98 14.00 -7.63 1.69
N GLU A 99 13.41 -6.71 2.46
CA GLU A 99 14.03 -6.08 3.61
C GLU A 99 13.01 -5.95 4.74
N LEU A 100 13.43 -6.20 5.98
CA LEU A 100 12.64 -5.93 7.18
C LEU A 100 13.56 -5.44 8.29
N LYS A 101 13.19 -4.31 8.87
CA LYS A 101 13.82 -3.78 10.08
C LYS A 101 12.74 -3.50 11.11
N VAL A 102 13.03 -3.84 12.35
CA VAL A 102 12.12 -3.65 13.48
C VAL A 102 12.83 -2.94 14.62
N TRP A 103 12.06 -2.16 15.37
CA TRP A 103 12.50 -1.47 16.57
C TRP A 103 11.39 -1.49 17.61
N SER A 104 11.76 -1.46 18.87
CA SER A 104 10.81 -1.38 19.96
C SER A 104 11.28 -0.45 21.07
N LYS A 105 10.31 0.11 21.79
CA LYS A 105 10.51 0.88 23.02
C LYS A 105 9.32 0.64 23.94
N GLY A 106 9.54 -0.15 24.99
CA GLY A 106 8.46 -0.58 25.87
C GLY A 106 7.44 -1.44 25.10
N ASP A 107 6.15 -1.16 25.30
CA ASP A 107 5.07 -1.91 24.65
C ASP A 107 4.74 -1.42 23.24
N ILE A 108 5.56 -0.55 22.65
CA ILE A 108 5.39 -0.07 21.27
C ILE A 108 6.55 -0.56 20.41
N GLY A 109 6.20 -1.12 19.25
CA GLY A 109 7.12 -1.54 18.20
C GLY A 109 6.79 -0.83 16.89
N TRP A 110 7.78 -0.68 16.03
CA TRP A 110 7.55 -0.25 14.66
C TRP A 110 8.48 -1.00 13.71
N TYR A 111 8.06 -1.10 12.45
CA TYR A 111 8.85 -1.71 11.39
C TYR A 111 8.87 -0.84 10.15
N THR A 112 9.89 -1.06 9.34
CA THR A 112 9.91 -0.71 7.93
C THR A 112 10.20 -1.98 7.16
N MET A 113 9.46 -2.24 6.09
CA MET A 113 9.76 -3.35 5.21
C MET A 113 9.62 -2.98 3.74
N GLU A 114 10.28 -3.77 2.92
CA GLU A 114 10.10 -3.81 1.48
C GLU A 114 9.64 -5.20 1.07
N LEU A 115 8.57 -5.27 0.28
CA LEU A 115 8.03 -6.54 -0.20
C LEU A 115 7.62 -6.49 -1.67
N ASP A 116 7.78 -7.64 -2.31
CA ASP A 116 7.18 -7.90 -3.62
C ASP A 116 5.81 -8.54 -3.36
N TYR A 117 4.75 -7.89 -3.85
CA TYR A 117 3.38 -8.36 -3.73
C TYR A 117 2.92 -8.97 -5.05
N GLY A 118 3.02 -10.29 -5.15
CA GLY A 118 2.59 -11.06 -6.32
C GLY A 118 1.13 -11.50 -6.21
N ARG A 119 0.35 -11.27 -7.26
CA ARG A 119 -1.01 -11.77 -7.46
C ARG A 119 -1.01 -12.76 -8.62
N ILE A 120 -1.57 -13.94 -8.38
CA ILE A 120 -1.84 -14.94 -9.41
C ILE A 120 -3.35 -14.96 -9.61
N ILE A 121 -3.80 -14.52 -10.77
CA ILE A 121 -5.24 -14.33 -11.06
C ILE A 121 -5.86 -15.69 -11.43
N ASP A 122 -5.20 -16.44 -12.33
CA ASP A 122 -5.68 -17.74 -12.81
C ASP A 122 -4.63 -18.85 -12.67
N GLN A 123 -5.10 -20.11 -12.56
CA GLN A 123 -4.25 -21.31 -12.49
C GLN A 123 -4.04 -22.02 -13.84
N GLY A 124 -4.47 -21.39 -14.94
CA GLY A 124 -4.34 -21.93 -16.30
C GLY A 124 -2.89 -21.90 -16.84
N PRO A 125 -2.64 -22.51 -18.01
CA PRO A 125 -1.32 -22.49 -18.66
C PRO A 125 -0.81 -21.08 -19.00
N ASP A 126 -1.72 -20.11 -19.18
CA ASP A 126 -1.43 -18.69 -19.35
C ASP A 126 -1.59 -17.93 -18.02
N GLN A 127 -0.86 -18.33 -16.97
CA GLN A 127 -0.95 -17.69 -15.64
C GLN A 127 -0.70 -16.18 -15.74
N GLN A 128 -1.76 -15.39 -15.57
CA GLN A 128 -1.61 -13.95 -15.45
C GLN A 128 -1.07 -13.61 -14.07
N ARG A 129 0.14 -13.01 -14.06
CA ARG A 129 0.82 -12.55 -12.85
C ARG A 129 0.89 -11.04 -12.86
N ALA A 130 0.37 -10.44 -11.81
CA ALA A 130 0.58 -9.03 -11.51
C ALA A 130 1.48 -8.93 -10.29
N GLY A 131 2.51 -8.09 -10.35
CA GLY A 131 3.42 -7.88 -9.21
C GLY A 131 3.52 -6.41 -8.88
N LEU A 132 3.49 -6.09 -7.58
CA LEU A 132 3.68 -4.73 -7.07
C LEU A 132 4.94 -4.68 -6.21
N LEU A 133 5.73 -3.62 -6.39
CA LEU A 133 6.91 -3.38 -5.57
C LEU A 133 6.55 -2.41 -4.46
N LEU A 134 6.39 -2.92 -3.24
CA LEU A 134 5.81 -2.20 -2.12
C LEU A 134 6.84 -1.98 -1.02
N ARG A 135 6.63 -0.90 -0.26
CA ARG A 135 7.26 -0.66 1.03
C ARG A 135 6.18 -0.33 2.04
N GLU A 136 6.40 -0.77 3.25
CA GLU A 136 5.50 -0.55 4.36
C GLU A 136 6.22 0.03 5.57
N THR A 137 5.49 0.84 6.32
CA THR A 137 5.83 1.20 7.70
C THR A 137 4.64 0.87 8.57
N GLY A 138 4.85 0.19 9.69
CA GLY A 138 3.78 -0.13 10.61
C GLY A 138 4.16 0.01 12.08
N VAL A 139 3.15 0.19 12.90
CA VAL A 139 3.24 0.38 14.35
C VAL A 139 2.47 -0.76 15.02
N LEU A 140 3.15 -1.47 15.93
CA LEU A 140 2.58 -2.53 16.73
C LEU A 140 2.54 -2.14 18.20
N GLU A 141 1.54 -2.62 18.91
CA GLU A 141 1.42 -2.49 20.36
C GLU A 141 1.38 -3.88 21.00
N ARG A 142 2.07 -4.03 22.12
CA ARG A 142 2.03 -5.24 22.93
C ARG A 142 0.80 -5.21 23.83
N ARG A 143 -0.20 -6.02 23.50
CA ARG A 143 -1.42 -6.20 24.27
C ARG A 143 -1.45 -7.60 24.85
N ASN A 144 -1.59 -7.72 26.16
CA ASN A 144 -1.65 -9.02 26.86
C ASN A 144 -0.48 -9.95 26.50
N GLY A 145 0.73 -9.39 26.35
CA GLY A 145 1.93 -10.13 25.98
C GLY A 145 2.05 -10.52 24.50
N GLN A 146 1.12 -10.06 23.65
CA GLN A 146 1.15 -10.30 22.21
C GLN A 146 1.31 -8.99 21.44
N TRP A 147 2.17 -8.97 20.43
CA TRP A 147 2.24 -7.86 19.49
C TRP A 147 1.03 -7.90 18.55
N VAL A 148 0.37 -6.75 18.41
CA VAL A 148 -0.78 -6.55 17.54
C VAL A 148 -0.51 -5.32 16.68
N LEU A 149 -0.74 -5.42 15.37
CA LEU A 149 -0.58 -4.31 14.43
C LEU A 149 -1.69 -3.29 14.65
N LEU A 150 -1.29 -2.07 15.05
CA LEU A 150 -2.21 -0.94 15.20
C LEU A 150 -2.46 -0.29 13.86
N SER A 151 -1.42 0.21 13.20
CA SER A 151 -1.55 1.00 11.98
C SER A 151 -0.40 0.66 11.05
N TRP A 152 -0.65 0.70 9.74
CA TRP A 152 0.40 0.65 8.74
C TRP A 152 0.11 1.61 7.59
N HIS A 153 1.18 1.95 6.87
CA HIS A 153 1.16 2.68 5.63
C HIS A 153 1.94 1.89 4.60
N GLU A 154 1.32 1.61 3.47
CA GLU A 154 1.92 0.97 2.32
C GLU A 154 2.01 1.95 1.13
N SER A 155 3.14 1.93 0.44
CA SER A 155 3.37 2.73 -0.77
C SER A 155 4.22 1.95 -1.77
N PHE A 156 4.23 2.39 -3.03
CA PHE A 156 5.18 1.83 -3.99
C PHE A 156 6.62 2.20 -3.62
N ARG A 157 7.55 1.24 -3.81
CA ARG A 157 9.00 1.50 -3.63
C ARG A 157 9.50 2.54 -4.60
N ASN A 158 9.11 2.37 -5.85
CA ASN A 158 9.51 3.22 -6.97
C ASN A 158 8.27 3.72 -7.68
N ALA A 159 8.42 4.86 -8.34
CA ALA A 159 7.34 5.51 -9.07
C ALA A 159 6.61 4.52 -10.03
N GLY A 160 7.33 3.56 -10.62
CA GLY A 160 6.83 2.50 -11.53
C GLY A 160 5.89 1.45 -10.93
N GLY A 161 5.96 1.20 -9.63
CA GLY A 161 5.01 0.37 -8.87
C GLY A 161 4.79 -1.10 -9.27
N THR A 162 5.31 -1.59 -10.41
CA THR A 162 5.14 -2.96 -10.90
C THR A 162 6.44 -3.76 -10.91
N MET A 163 6.31 -5.07 -10.73
CA MET A 163 7.34 -6.03 -11.12
C MET A 163 7.37 -6.14 -12.64
N PRO A 164 8.56 -6.16 -13.28
CA PRO A 164 8.68 -6.70 -14.63
C PRO A 164 8.18 -8.14 -14.62
N VAL A 165 7.30 -8.49 -15.57
CA VAL A 165 7.02 -9.90 -15.87
C VAL A 165 8.36 -10.50 -16.33
N ASP A 166 8.88 -11.50 -15.60
CA ASP A 166 10.20 -12.10 -15.84
C ASP A 166 10.42 -12.38 -17.34
N ASP A 167 11.23 -11.56 -18.01
CA ASP A 167 11.91 -11.95 -19.24
C ASP A 167 13.27 -12.53 -18.84
N ARG A 168 13.27 -13.80 -18.45
CA ARG A 168 14.52 -14.56 -18.41
C ARG A 168 14.98 -14.73 -19.85
N THR A 169 15.90 -13.89 -20.31
CA THR A 169 17.19 -14.23 -20.94
C THR A 169 17.81 -12.98 -21.57
N THR A 170 18.84 -12.36 -20.98
CA THR A 170 20.15 -12.10 -21.63
C THR A 170 21.07 -11.24 -20.75
N ALA A 171 22.37 -11.48 -20.93
CA ALA A 171 23.46 -11.09 -20.07
C ALA A 171 23.83 -9.59 -20.10
N ALA A 172 24.51 -9.21 -19.01
CA ALA A 172 25.07 -7.91 -18.68
C ALA A 172 25.86 -7.18 -19.79
N VAL A 173 25.67 -5.86 -19.87
CA VAL A 173 26.72 -4.89 -20.24
C VAL A 173 26.54 -3.63 -19.37
N PRO A 174 27.57 -3.10 -18.70
CA PRO A 174 27.46 -1.86 -17.94
C PRO A 174 27.56 -0.66 -18.89
N ARG A 175 26.58 0.25 -18.85
CA ARG A 175 26.69 1.56 -19.50
C ARG A 175 26.89 2.67 -18.47
N THR A 176 28.01 3.36 -18.66
CA THR A 176 28.50 4.56 -17.97
C THR A 176 27.45 5.66 -17.93
N VAL A 177 27.25 6.24 -16.74
CA VAL A 177 26.35 7.37 -16.48
C VAL A 177 27.04 8.67 -16.91
N ALA A 178 26.46 9.38 -17.88
CA ALA A 178 26.76 10.79 -18.12
C ALA A 178 25.51 11.61 -17.74
N SER A 179 25.61 12.36 -16.65
CA SER A 179 24.60 13.31 -16.23
C SER A 179 24.52 14.45 -17.24
N SER A 180 23.42 14.55 -17.98
CA SER A 180 23.04 15.76 -18.70
C SER A 180 21.76 16.29 -18.06
N VAL A 181 21.89 17.47 -17.45
CA VAL A 181 20.75 18.26 -16.95
C VAL A 181 20.03 18.80 -18.19
N GLY A 182 19.01 18.08 -18.65
CA GLY A 182 18.14 18.48 -19.74
C GLY A 182 16.92 19.24 -19.22
N GLN A 183 16.53 20.31 -19.94
CA GLN A 183 15.27 21.03 -19.75
C GLN A 183 14.06 20.07 -19.71
N PRO A 184 12.95 20.43 -19.03
CA PRO A 184 11.78 19.56 -18.95
C PRO A 184 11.24 19.30 -20.35
N VAL A 185 11.46 18.08 -20.85
CA VAL A 185 10.82 17.58 -22.06
C VAL A 185 9.34 17.50 -21.74
N VAL A 186 8.55 18.43 -22.27
CA VAL A 186 7.08 18.31 -22.26
C VAL A 186 6.77 17.12 -23.15
N LEU A 187 6.50 15.98 -22.52
CA LEU A 187 6.26 14.74 -23.24
C LEU A 187 4.89 14.82 -23.92
N ASP A 188 4.85 14.43 -25.18
CA ASP A 188 3.63 14.42 -25.99
C ASP A 188 2.73 13.23 -25.58
N LEU A 189 1.62 13.53 -24.90
CA LEU A 189 0.64 12.53 -24.46
C LEU A 189 -0.40 12.18 -25.55
N SER A 190 -0.30 12.76 -26.75
CA SER A 190 -1.32 12.63 -27.78
C SER A 190 -1.44 11.23 -28.39
N GLY A 191 -2.59 10.96 -28.97
CA GLY A 191 -2.87 9.74 -29.72
C GLY A 191 -3.88 8.84 -29.03
N GLU A 192 -3.95 7.61 -29.51
CA GLU A 192 -4.88 6.61 -28.99
C GLU A 192 -4.26 5.82 -27.85
N TRP A 193 -5.05 5.62 -26.80
CA TRP A 193 -4.71 4.86 -25.61
C TRP A 193 -5.76 3.78 -25.37
N ASP A 194 -5.31 2.58 -25.08
CA ASP A 194 -6.10 1.52 -24.46
C ASP A 194 -5.98 1.65 -22.94
N ILE A 195 -7.09 1.56 -22.23
CA ILE A 195 -7.19 1.74 -20.79
C ILE A 195 -7.85 0.50 -20.22
N LEU A 196 -7.09 -0.28 -19.46
CA LEU A 196 -7.56 -1.44 -18.73
C LEU A 196 -7.88 -1.04 -17.28
N GLU A 197 -9.13 -1.22 -16.88
CA GLU A 197 -9.55 -1.30 -15.47
C GLU A 197 -9.21 -2.69 -14.94
N VAL A 198 -8.23 -2.76 -14.04
CA VAL A 198 -7.60 -4.02 -13.63
C VAL A 198 -8.58 -4.92 -12.87
N GLU A 199 -9.43 -4.34 -12.04
CA GLU A 199 -10.35 -5.08 -11.17
C GLU A 199 -11.41 -5.85 -11.96
N ASP A 200 -11.90 -5.27 -13.06
CA ASP A 200 -13.03 -5.78 -13.84
C ASP A 200 -12.66 -6.31 -15.24
N ASP A 201 -11.36 -6.28 -15.58
CA ASP A 201 -10.82 -6.60 -16.91
C ASP A 201 -11.54 -5.84 -18.06
N LYS A 202 -11.90 -4.58 -17.79
CA LYS A 202 -12.63 -3.73 -18.74
C LYS A 202 -11.69 -2.83 -19.51
N HIS A 203 -11.84 -2.84 -20.82
CA HIS A 203 -11.06 -1.99 -21.72
C HIS A 203 -11.86 -0.79 -22.23
N TYR A 204 -11.22 0.37 -22.18
CA TYR A 204 -11.72 1.61 -22.75
C TYR A 204 -10.69 2.19 -23.71
N LYS A 205 -11.18 2.89 -24.73
CA LYS A 205 -10.31 3.64 -25.65
C LYS A 205 -10.41 5.12 -25.37
N ALA A 206 -9.27 5.80 -25.33
CA ALA A 206 -9.18 7.25 -25.25
C ALA A 206 -8.40 7.81 -26.44
N THR A 207 -8.77 9.01 -26.87
CA THR A 207 -8.04 9.77 -27.89
C THR A 207 -7.63 11.10 -27.29
N LEU A 208 -6.33 11.33 -27.10
CA LEU A 208 -5.83 12.48 -26.37
C LEU A 208 -5.10 13.48 -27.26
N ASP A 209 -5.13 14.74 -26.87
CA ASP A 209 -4.25 15.79 -27.37
C ASP A 209 -2.86 15.73 -26.70
N LYS A 210 -1.96 16.63 -27.09
CA LYS A 210 -0.57 16.66 -26.59
C LYS A 210 -0.47 16.85 -25.08
N ALA A 211 -1.46 17.50 -24.48
CA ALA A 211 -1.52 17.75 -23.06
C ALA A 211 -2.22 16.60 -22.30
N GLY A 212 -2.68 15.55 -22.98
CA GLY A 212 -3.37 14.42 -22.35
C GLY A 212 -4.87 14.67 -22.14
N ASN A 213 -5.46 15.67 -22.79
CA ASN A 213 -6.91 15.92 -22.70
C ASN A 213 -7.62 15.24 -23.85
N GLY A 214 -8.80 14.68 -23.59
CA GLY A 214 -9.58 14.08 -24.67
C GLY A 214 -10.70 13.17 -24.20
N PRO A 215 -11.56 12.74 -25.13
CA PRO A 215 -12.64 11.80 -24.83
C PRO A 215 -12.12 10.38 -24.58
N TYR A 216 -12.93 9.59 -23.86
CA TYR A 216 -12.81 8.13 -23.80
C TYR A 216 -14.17 7.45 -23.93
N ALA A 217 -14.17 6.18 -24.33
CA ALA A 217 -15.36 5.47 -24.81
C ALA A 217 -16.47 5.30 -23.74
N GLN A 218 -16.11 5.24 -22.46
CA GLN A 218 -17.05 4.92 -21.40
C GLN A 218 -17.93 6.13 -21.04
N HIS A 219 -19.24 5.97 -21.19
CA HIS A 219 -20.26 6.96 -20.79
C HIS A 219 -20.05 8.37 -21.36
N GLY A 220 -19.48 8.47 -22.57
CA GLY A 220 -19.14 9.76 -23.19
C GLY A 220 -18.10 10.54 -22.41
N GLY A 221 -17.21 9.82 -21.73
CA GLY A 221 -16.32 10.41 -20.76
C GLY A 221 -15.20 11.24 -21.36
N ARG A 222 -14.54 12.04 -20.52
CA ARG A 222 -13.45 12.93 -20.91
C ARG A 222 -12.40 13.05 -19.81
N PHE A 223 -11.12 13.09 -20.21
CA PHE A 223 -9.99 13.44 -19.36
C PHE A 223 -9.56 14.89 -19.55
N VAL A 224 -9.10 15.50 -18.46
CA VAL A 224 -8.43 16.80 -18.44
C VAL A 224 -7.21 16.69 -17.55
N THR A 225 -6.02 16.95 -18.10
CA THR A 225 -4.76 16.97 -17.35
C THR A 225 -4.65 18.24 -16.52
N THR A 226 -4.31 18.09 -15.25
CA THR A 226 -4.03 19.21 -14.34
C THR A 226 -2.54 19.38 -14.08
N LYS A 227 -1.77 18.28 -14.11
CA LYS A 227 -0.31 18.30 -13.90
C LYS A 227 0.37 17.17 -14.65
N TYR A 228 1.54 17.49 -15.22
CA TYR A 228 2.51 16.50 -15.67
C TYR A 228 3.92 16.97 -15.27
N ALA A 229 4.60 16.20 -14.42
CA ALA A 229 5.98 16.45 -14.02
C ALA A 229 6.62 15.16 -13.52
N ASP A 230 7.89 14.91 -13.84
CA ASP A 230 8.64 13.74 -13.35
C ASP A 230 7.91 12.40 -13.57
N ARG A 231 7.25 12.26 -14.73
CA ARG A 231 6.39 11.12 -15.13
C ARG A 231 5.11 10.96 -14.32
N LEU A 232 4.88 11.78 -13.29
CA LEU A 232 3.61 11.85 -12.60
C LEU A 232 2.61 12.64 -13.46
N TRP A 233 1.54 11.99 -13.84
CA TRP A 233 0.44 12.53 -14.63
C TRP A 233 -0.84 12.55 -13.79
N GLN A 234 -1.37 13.74 -13.55
CA GLN A 234 -2.58 13.95 -12.77
C GLN A 234 -3.62 14.72 -13.57
N GLY A 235 -4.88 14.47 -13.26
CA GLY A 235 -5.99 15.16 -13.91
C GLY A 235 -7.35 14.79 -13.35
N THR A 236 -8.38 15.21 -14.07
CA THR A 236 -9.78 14.90 -13.79
C THR A 236 -10.36 14.05 -14.90
N TRP A 237 -11.30 13.19 -14.55
CA TRP A 237 -12.16 12.50 -15.50
C TRP A 237 -13.63 12.83 -15.22
N GLN A 238 -14.45 12.82 -16.27
CA GLN A 238 -15.89 13.07 -16.19
C GLN A 238 -16.63 12.07 -17.07
N GLN A 239 -17.80 11.62 -16.63
CA GLN A 239 -18.70 10.69 -17.33
C GLN A 239 -20.13 11.25 -17.31
N PRO A 240 -20.53 12.05 -18.31
CA PRO A 240 -21.87 12.61 -18.39
C PRO A 240 -22.96 11.54 -18.46
N GLY A 241 -22.68 10.40 -19.11
CA GLY A 241 -23.67 9.35 -19.34
C GLY A 241 -24.15 8.61 -18.07
N ASN A 242 -23.41 8.69 -16.96
CA ASN A 242 -23.81 8.12 -15.67
C ASN A 242 -23.68 9.12 -14.51
N ASP A 243 -23.46 10.41 -14.85
CA ASP A 243 -23.30 11.54 -13.92
C ASP A 243 -22.21 11.31 -12.84
N ARG A 244 -21.02 10.89 -13.27
CA ARG A 244 -19.87 10.69 -12.38
C ARG A 244 -18.69 11.53 -12.80
N GLU A 245 -17.88 11.94 -11.83
CA GLU A 245 -16.60 12.57 -12.07
C GLU A 245 -15.63 12.29 -10.94
N GLY A 246 -14.36 12.52 -11.23
CA GLY A 246 -13.29 12.20 -10.34
C GLY A 246 -11.97 12.74 -10.80
N GLU A 247 -10.94 12.30 -10.10
CA GLU A 247 -9.55 12.63 -10.39
C GLU A 247 -8.77 11.35 -10.63
N PHE A 248 -7.62 11.51 -11.27
CA PHE A 248 -6.69 10.43 -11.53
C PHE A 248 -5.27 10.85 -11.21
N GLU A 249 -4.47 9.84 -10.89
CA GLU A 249 -3.03 9.92 -10.76
C GLU A 249 -2.43 8.69 -11.40
N LEU A 250 -1.62 8.91 -12.42
CA LEU A 250 -0.96 7.89 -13.21
C LEU A 250 0.54 8.17 -13.21
N LEU A 251 1.34 7.13 -13.25
CA LEU A 251 2.75 7.22 -13.53
C LEU A 251 3.03 6.68 -14.92
N LEU A 252 3.68 7.52 -15.73
CA LEU A 252 4.13 7.18 -17.05
C LEU A 252 5.43 6.36 -17.03
N SER A 253 5.53 5.38 -17.92
CA SER A 253 6.76 4.65 -18.21
C SER A 253 7.83 5.59 -18.77
N GLU A 254 9.12 5.20 -18.65
CA GLU A 254 10.24 6.03 -19.14
C GLU A 254 10.20 6.22 -20.66
N ASP A 255 9.71 5.22 -21.38
CA ASP A 255 9.52 5.25 -22.82
C ASP A 255 8.21 5.92 -23.25
N GLY A 256 7.35 6.36 -22.31
CA GLY A 256 6.12 7.09 -22.59
C GLY A 256 5.01 6.28 -23.28
N THR A 257 5.15 4.96 -23.35
CA THR A 257 4.20 4.06 -24.02
C THR A 257 3.13 3.52 -23.08
N GLU A 258 3.38 3.51 -21.77
CA GLU A 258 2.46 2.99 -20.77
C GLU A 258 2.27 3.96 -19.60
N ALA A 259 1.11 3.94 -18.96
CA ALA A 259 0.87 4.63 -17.70
C ALA A 259 0.11 3.74 -16.72
N LYS A 260 0.43 3.82 -15.43
CA LYS A 260 -0.27 3.05 -14.40
C LYS A 260 -0.68 3.93 -13.24
N GLY A 261 -1.89 3.75 -12.72
CA GLY A 261 -2.24 4.35 -11.45
C GLY A 261 -3.68 4.16 -11.06
N VAL A 262 -4.25 5.15 -10.38
CA VAL A 262 -5.58 5.03 -9.75
C VAL A 262 -6.46 6.20 -10.14
N TRP A 263 -7.76 5.92 -10.22
CA TRP A 263 -8.79 6.94 -10.28
C TRP A 263 -9.61 6.90 -9.00
N TRP A 264 -10.19 8.04 -8.63
CA TRP A 264 -11.10 8.14 -7.50
C TRP A 264 -12.27 9.07 -7.81
N TYR A 265 -13.38 8.88 -7.11
CA TYR A 265 -14.57 9.71 -7.27
C TYR A 265 -14.43 11.03 -6.50
N SER A 266 -14.84 12.12 -7.12
CA SER A 266 -15.07 13.41 -6.45
C SER A 266 -16.56 13.75 -6.39
N ARG A 267 -17.38 13.19 -7.30
CA ARG A 267 -18.84 13.27 -7.27
C ARG A 267 -19.51 12.11 -8.01
N VAL A 268 -20.63 11.64 -7.45
CA VAL A 268 -21.51 10.62 -8.04
C VAL A 268 -22.95 11.11 -7.94
N GLY A 269 -23.57 11.43 -9.07
CA GLY A 269 -24.88 12.04 -9.09
C GLY A 269 -24.90 13.37 -8.32
N ALA A 270 -25.85 13.47 -7.39
CA ALA A 270 -25.95 14.59 -6.44
C ALA A 270 -24.99 14.50 -5.24
N GLN A 271 -24.32 13.37 -5.01
CA GLN A 271 -23.44 13.16 -3.86
C GLN A 271 -22.05 13.79 -4.09
N LYS A 272 -21.71 14.79 -3.27
CA LYS A 272 -20.43 15.51 -3.31
C LYS A 272 -19.56 15.33 -2.07
N ASN A 273 -20.10 14.76 -1.00
CA ASN A 273 -19.35 14.47 0.24
C ASN A 273 -18.72 13.08 0.15
N ILE A 274 -17.96 12.85 -0.92
CA ILE A 274 -17.22 11.60 -1.11
C ILE A 274 -15.90 11.74 -0.33
N PRO A 275 -15.49 10.72 0.45
CA PRO A 275 -14.20 10.73 1.11
C PRO A 275 -13.08 11.07 0.11
N PRO A 276 -12.09 11.91 0.50
CA PRO A 276 -10.96 12.19 -0.38
C PRO A 276 -10.30 10.89 -0.85
N ARG A 277 -10.13 10.76 -2.16
CA ARG A 277 -9.55 9.58 -2.83
C ARG A 277 -10.34 8.27 -2.64
N GLU A 278 -11.67 8.36 -2.49
CA GLU A 278 -12.56 7.20 -2.55
C GLU A 278 -12.32 6.40 -3.85
N HIS A 279 -11.85 5.18 -3.68
CA HIS A 279 -11.30 4.38 -4.77
C HIS A 279 -12.29 4.19 -5.92
N GLY A 280 -11.86 4.56 -7.13
CA GLY A 280 -12.62 4.42 -8.36
C GLY A 280 -12.18 3.23 -9.22
N GLY A 281 -10.92 2.81 -9.09
CA GLY A 281 -10.34 1.70 -9.83
C GLY A 281 -8.82 1.87 -10.01
N THR A 282 -8.15 0.78 -10.39
CA THR A 282 -6.75 0.75 -10.80
C THR A 282 -6.68 0.61 -12.30
N TYR A 283 -5.89 1.47 -12.96
CA TYR A 283 -5.87 1.55 -14.41
C TYR A 283 -4.47 1.38 -14.98
N LEU A 284 -4.40 0.60 -16.07
CA LEU A 284 -3.23 0.45 -16.94
C LEU A 284 -3.55 1.05 -18.30
N TRP A 285 -2.72 1.97 -18.75
CA TRP A 285 -2.87 2.70 -20.00
C TRP A 285 -1.77 2.24 -20.93
N LYS A 286 -2.11 1.88 -22.16
CA LYS A 286 -1.17 1.49 -23.20
C LYS A 286 -1.42 2.31 -24.45
N ARG A 287 -0.39 3.00 -24.92
CA ARG A 287 -0.46 3.76 -26.16
C ARG A 287 -0.59 2.81 -27.35
N LEU A 288 -1.60 3.02 -28.17
CA LEU A 288 -1.86 2.25 -29.39
C LEU A 288 -1.19 2.88 -30.62
N THR A 289 -0.84 4.16 -30.50
CA THR A 289 -0.18 4.93 -31.57
C THR A 289 1.30 5.08 -31.27
N PRO A 290 2.18 4.99 -32.29
CA PRO A 290 3.60 5.30 -32.10
C PRO A 290 3.77 6.71 -31.55
N LEU A 291 4.80 6.91 -30.72
CA LEU A 291 5.15 8.26 -30.28
C LEU A 291 5.41 9.16 -31.48
N PRO A 292 4.91 10.41 -31.48
CA PRO A 292 5.21 11.35 -32.54
C PRO A 292 6.72 11.55 -32.62
N THR A 293 7.26 11.39 -33.83
CA THR A 293 8.70 11.57 -34.07
C THR A 293 9.03 13.03 -33.79
N VAL A 294 10.00 13.27 -32.91
CA VAL A 294 10.55 14.61 -32.69
C VAL A 294 11.18 15.07 -34.02
N GLN A 295 10.60 16.09 -34.65
CA GLN A 295 11.23 16.81 -35.76
C GLN A 295 12.25 17.81 -35.24
#